data_AF-A0A1X4XWI9-F1
#
_entry.id   AF-A0A1X4XWI9-F1
#
_cell.length_a   1.000
_cell.length_b   1.000
_cell.length_c   1.000
_cell.angle_alpha   90.00
_cell.angle_beta   90.00
_cell.angle_gamma   90.00
#
_symmetry.space_group_name_H-M   'P 1'
#
loop_
_entity.id
_entity.type
_entity.pdbx_description
1 polymer ?
#
loop_
_entity_poly.entity_id
_entity_poly.type
_entity_poly.pdbx_seq_one_letter_code
_entity_poly.pdbx_strand_id
1 'polypeptide(L)'
;MSQKTYSFRGIRVFFLCAAVLLVFCGFANASQGVPAPVGKWIAPIIYLGAFALLSQGFMHLDPERKKANEKTVGVITLVVGLMWWPFLIAMISAQGLGFITNFVTGLAGMYAFFFTVLGILEIFSLPKKSLGGIAILIGWLTLAYALFWLTYDLPIGGRWVYHFSIAFVWFVAMNLAGLLMQGRMNEKLVGWVVTFAALYTFAIPAILWSMPLHMQGPF
;
A
#
# COMPACT_ATOMS: atom_id res chain seq x y z
N MET A 1 16.71 28.10 26.60
CA MET A 1 15.41 28.22 25.89
C MET A 1 15.65 28.11 24.39
N SER A 2 15.15 27.06 23.73
CA SER A 2 14.70 27.10 22.32
C SER A 2 14.06 25.76 21.93
N GLN A 3 12.84 25.53 22.42
CA GLN A 3 11.90 24.54 21.90
C GLN A 3 10.81 25.35 21.20
N LYS A 4 10.82 25.51 19.87
CA LYS A 4 9.62 25.98 19.14
C LYS A 4 9.57 25.83 17.61
N THR A 5 10.49 25.11 16.97
CA THR A 5 10.50 25.04 15.48
C THR A 5 10.01 23.73 14.87
N TYR A 6 9.78 22.67 15.66
CA TYR A 6 9.42 21.34 15.12
C TYR A 6 7.92 21.07 14.96
N SER A 7 7.04 21.90 15.53
CA SER A 7 5.58 21.69 15.49
C SER A 7 4.92 22.12 14.17
N PHE A 8 5.47 23.12 13.48
CA PHE A 8 4.82 23.73 12.31
C PHE A 8 4.91 22.90 11.02
N ARG A 9 5.93 22.04 10.86
CA ARG A 9 6.07 21.21 9.64
C ARG A 9 5.08 20.04 9.61
N GLY A 10 4.85 19.37 10.75
CA GLY A 10 3.90 18.26 10.85
C GLY A 10 2.45 18.70 10.61
N ILE A 11 2.07 19.87 11.12
CA ILE A 11 0.74 20.45 10.94
C ILE A 11 0.47 20.78 9.47
N ARG A 12 1.45 21.33 8.74
CA ARG A 12 1.31 21.62 7.30
C ARG A 12 1.14 20.34 6.47
N VAL A 13 1.89 19.28 6.79
CA VAL A 13 1.73 17.96 6.14
C VAL A 13 0.35 17.38 6.44
N PHE A 14 -0.12 17.47 7.69
CA PHE A 14 -1.46 17.03 8.09
C PHE A 14 -2.57 17.76 7.32
N PHE A 15 -2.48 19.10 7.20
CA PHE A 15 -3.45 19.87 6.41
C PHE A 15 -3.36 19.58 4.91
N LEU A 16 -2.17 19.34 4.36
CA LEU A 16 -2.01 18.93 2.96
C LEU A 16 -2.65 17.55 2.72
N CYS A 17 -2.41 16.60 3.62
CA CYS A 17 -3.03 15.27 3.56
C CYS A 17 -4.55 15.34 3.74
N ALA A 18 -5.06 16.18 4.64
CA ALA A 18 -6.49 16.39 4.85
C ALA A 18 -7.17 17.08 3.65
N ALA A 19 -6.48 18.04 3.01
CA ALA A 19 -6.95 18.69 1.79
C ALA A 19 -7.02 17.71 0.61
N VAL A 20 -5.99 16.85 0.47
CA VAL A 20 -6.00 15.74 -0.48
C VAL A 20 -7.16 14.78 -0.17
N LEU A 21 -7.41 14.46 1.10
CA LEU A 21 -8.53 13.63 1.55
C LEU A 21 -9.91 14.21 1.16
N LEU A 22 -10.10 15.53 1.36
CA LEU A 22 -11.34 16.23 1.00
C LEU A 22 -11.59 16.25 -0.51
N VAL A 23 -10.53 16.45 -1.30
CA VAL A 23 -10.61 16.36 -2.76
C VAL A 23 -11.02 14.95 -3.19
N PHE A 24 -10.46 13.90 -2.57
CA PHE A 24 -10.80 12.50 -2.88
C PHE A 24 -12.21 12.09 -2.43
N CYS A 25 -12.67 12.53 -1.26
CA CYS A 25 -14.06 12.32 -0.84
C CYS A 25 -15.07 12.99 -1.79
N GLY A 26 -14.69 14.13 -2.39
CA GLY A 26 -15.46 14.79 -3.45
C GLY A 26 -15.61 13.93 -4.71
N PHE A 27 -14.55 13.26 -5.15
CA PHE A 27 -14.58 12.36 -6.31
C PHE A 27 -15.43 11.09 -6.06
N ALA A 28 -15.37 10.52 -4.84
CA ALA A 28 -16.17 9.33 -4.49
C ALA A 28 -17.69 9.59 -4.55
N ASN A 29 -18.13 10.79 -4.19
CA ASN A 29 -19.54 11.18 -4.25
C ASN A 29 -20.03 11.53 -5.68
N ALA A 30 -19.14 11.93 -6.58
CA ALA A 30 -19.50 12.23 -7.98
C ALA A 30 -19.77 10.96 -8.83
N SER A 31 -19.60 9.76 -8.23
CA SER A 31 -19.69 8.45 -8.89
C SER A 31 -21.08 7.86 -9.03
N GLN A 32 -22.05 8.35 -8.25
CA GLN A 32 -23.31 7.63 -8.00
C GLN A 32 -24.30 7.60 -9.17
N GLY A 33 -23.89 8.01 -10.39
CA GLY A 33 -24.78 8.10 -11.55
C GLY A 33 -24.30 7.42 -12.84
N VAL A 34 -23.07 6.91 -12.91
CA VAL A 34 -22.55 6.26 -14.12
C VAL A 34 -21.74 5.04 -13.71
N PRO A 35 -21.97 3.84 -14.29
CA PRO A 35 -21.09 2.68 -14.09
C PRO A 35 -19.77 2.99 -14.78
N ALA A 36 -18.94 3.77 -14.12
CA ALA A 36 -17.61 4.04 -14.59
C ALA A 36 -16.82 2.72 -14.53
N PRO A 37 -16.06 2.39 -15.59
CA PRO A 37 -15.32 1.15 -15.63
C PRO A 37 -14.44 1.07 -14.37
N VAL A 38 -14.63 -0.01 -13.61
CA VAL A 38 -14.07 -0.26 -12.27
C VAL A 38 -12.57 0.07 -12.16
N GLY A 39 -11.84 0.07 -13.29
CA GLY A 39 -10.42 0.41 -13.39
C GLY A 39 -10.02 1.89 -13.22
N LYS A 40 -10.90 2.89 -13.43
CA LYS A 40 -10.47 4.31 -13.36
C LYS A 40 -10.37 4.88 -11.93
N TRP A 41 -11.08 4.28 -10.98
CA TRP A 41 -11.23 4.79 -9.61
C TRP A 41 -10.09 4.35 -8.69
N ILE A 42 -9.41 3.28 -9.08
CA ILE A 42 -8.38 2.62 -8.29
C ILE A 42 -6.98 3.16 -8.58
N ALA A 43 -6.75 3.78 -9.75
CA ALA A 43 -5.45 4.36 -10.11
C ALA A 43 -4.91 5.38 -9.09
N PRO A 44 -5.71 6.33 -8.54
CA PRO A 44 -5.23 7.24 -7.48
C PRO A 44 -4.79 6.52 -6.20
N ILE A 45 -5.43 5.39 -5.85
CA ILE A 45 -5.08 4.59 -4.67
C ILE A 45 -3.77 3.86 -4.89
N ILE A 46 -3.56 3.36 -6.10
CA ILE A 46 -2.32 2.70 -6.49
C ILE A 46 -1.16 3.70 -6.40
N TYR A 47 -1.36 4.97 -6.78
CA TYR A 47 -0.36 6.02 -6.53
C TYR A 47 -0.10 6.27 -5.03
N LEU A 48 -1.12 6.23 -4.17
CA LEU A 48 -0.93 6.35 -2.72
C LEU A 48 -0.12 5.17 -2.14
N GLY A 49 -0.41 3.94 -2.61
CA GLY A 49 0.37 2.75 -2.26
C GLY A 49 1.82 2.85 -2.70
N ALA A 50 2.07 3.30 -3.93
CA ALA A 50 3.42 3.58 -4.44
C ALA A 50 4.14 4.61 -3.57
N PHE A 51 3.48 5.70 -3.22
CA PHE A 51 4.07 6.78 -2.42
C PHE A 51 4.45 6.30 -1.01
N ALA A 52 3.58 5.56 -0.33
CA ALA A 52 3.88 4.98 0.97
C ALA A 52 5.08 4.03 0.91
N LEU A 53 5.10 3.08 -0.03
CA LEU A 53 6.19 2.12 -0.15
C LEU A 53 7.50 2.80 -0.58
N LEU A 54 7.48 3.76 -1.50
CA LEU A 54 8.67 4.52 -1.88
C LEU A 54 9.24 5.30 -0.69
N SER A 55 8.36 5.92 0.11
CA SER A 55 8.80 6.65 1.32
C SER A 55 9.46 5.72 2.35
N GLN A 56 8.93 4.50 2.52
CA GLN A 56 9.52 3.46 3.37
C GLN A 56 10.85 2.95 2.81
N GLY A 57 10.88 2.62 1.51
CA GLY A 57 12.07 2.13 0.83
C GLY A 57 13.22 3.13 0.90
N PHE A 58 12.97 4.40 0.58
CA PHE A 58 13.99 5.44 0.63
C PHE A 58 14.47 5.74 2.04
N MET A 59 13.60 5.68 3.05
CA MET A 59 14.02 5.82 4.45
C MET A 59 15.03 4.75 4.85
N HIS A 60 14.89 3.52 4.38
CA HIS A 60 15.82 2.43 4.66
C HIS A 60 17.11 2.48 3.83
N LEU A 61 17.10 3.20 2.70
CA LEU A 61 18.26 3.42 1.85
C LEU A 61 19.07 4.67 2.25
N ASP A 62 18.44 5.61 2.97
CA ASP A 62 19.06 6.85 3.43
C ASP A 62 20.12 6.58 4.52
N PRO A 63 21.42 6.83 4.25
CA PRO A 63 22.48 6.64 5.23
C PRO A 63 22.41 7.64 6.40
N GLU A 64 21.69 8.76 6.25
CA GLU A 64 21.58 9.80 7.28
C GLU A 64 20.32 9.68 8.14
N ARG A 65 19.60 8.56 8.10
CA ARG A 65 18.26 8.39 8.72
C ARG A 65 18.13 9.05 10.10
N LYS A 66 17.48 10.22 10.14
CA LYS A 66 17.16 10.93 11.39
C LYS A 66 15.81 10.46 11.91
N LYS A 67 15.63 10.45 13.24
CA LYS A 67 14.31 10.15 13.88
C LYS A 67 13.17 11.01 13.32
N ALA A 68 13.45 12.24 12.89
CA ALA A 68 12.46 13.10 12.26
C ALA A 68 11.97 12.57 10.89
N ASN A 69 12.86 11.97 10.09
CA ASN A 69 12.51 11.37 8.80
C ASN A 69 11.59 10.15 9.00
N GLU A 70 11.87 9.32 10.00
CA GLU A 70 11.01 8.17 10.36
C GLU A 70 9.60 8.61 10.77
N LYS A 71 9.47 9.69 11.54
CA LYS A 71 8.15 10.21 11.90
C LYS A 71 7.36 10.70 10.68
N THR A 72 8.02 11.37 9.75
CA THR A 72 7.38 11.82 8.51
C THR A 72 6.91 10.65 7.66
N VAL A 73 7.73 9.62 7.50
CA VAL A 73 7.34 8.38 6.80
C VAL A 73 6.22 7.65 7.54
N GLY A 74 6.23 7.66 8.88
CA GLY A 74 5.15 7.13 9.69
C GLY A 74 3.81 7.84 9.46
N VAL A 75 3.80 9.17 9.32
CA VAL A 75 2.60 9.93 8.95
C VAL A 75 2.08 9.52 7.57
N ILE A 76 2.96 9.43 6.58
CA ILE A 76 2.59 9.00 5.22
C ILE A 76 1.97 7.61 5.25
N THR A 77 2.64 6.68 5.93
CA THR A 77 2.23 5.27 6.06
C THR A 77 0.88 5.14 6.76
N LEU A 78 0.67 5.90 7.84
CA LEU A 78 -0.60 5.95 8.57
C LEU A 78 -1.73 6.49 7.69
N VAL A 79 -1.51 7.63 7.02
CA VAL A 79 -2.53 8.26 6.16
C VAL A 79 -2.93 7.32 5.05
N VAL A 80 -1.96 6.69 4.36
CA VAL A 80 -2.27 5.74 3.30
C VAL A 80 -3.01 4.52 3.84
N GLY A 81 -2.57 3.92 4.96
CA GLY A 81 -3.28 2.81 5.60
C GLY A 81 -4.74 3.14 5.94
N LEU A 82 -5.00 4.34 6.46
CA LEU A 82 -6.36 4.81 6.75
C LEU A 82 -7.18 5.08 5.49
N MET A 83 -6.57 5.69 4.46
CA MET A 83 -7.25 5.99 3.19
C MET A 83 -7.68 4.75 2.43
N TRP A 84 -7.04 3.59 2.63
CA TRP A 84 -7.45 2.34 1.99
C TRP A 84 -8.84 1.86 2.47
N TRP A 85 -9.24 2.13 3.71
CA TRP A 85 -10.48 1.57 4.28
C TRP A 85 -11.77 1.99 3.55
N PRO A 86 -12.03 3.28 3.26
CA PRO A 86 -13.20 3.68 2.48
C PRO A 86 -13.31 2.95 1.14
N PHE A 87 -12.18 2.73 0.45
CA PHE A 87 -12.19 2.03 -0.83
C PHE A 87 -12.45 0.54 -0.70
N LEU A 88 -11.90 -0.10 0.33
CA LEU A 88 -12.21 -1.51 0.62
C LEU A 88 -13.70 -1.69 0.93
N ILE A 89 -14.28 -0.79 1.73
CA ILE A 89 -15.72 -0.79 2.04
C ILE A 89 -16.55 -0.57 0.77
N ALA A 90 -16.17 0.38 -0.08
CA ALA A 90 -16.85 0.62 -1.35
C ALA A 90 -16.77 -0.60 -2.28
N MET A 91 -15.60 -1.25 -2.37
CA MET A 91 -15.39 -2.43 -3.22
C MET A 91 -16.21 -3.63 -2.73
N ILE A 92 -16.28 -3.86 -1.42
CA ILE A 92 -17.13 -4.90 -0.81
C ILE A 92 -18.61 -4.60 -1.09
N SER A 93 -19.04 -3.37 -0.83
CA SER A 93 -20.44 -2.94 -1.00
C SER A 93 -20.91 -3.07 -2.45
N ALA A 94 -20.04 -2.74 -3.40
CA ALA A 94 -20.35 -2.80 -4.83
C ALA A 94 -20.12 -4.19 -5.45
N GLN A 95 -19.61 -5.17 -4.71
CA GLN A 95 -19.14 -6.45 -5.26
C GLN A 95 -18.23 -6.24 -6.48
N GLY A 96 -17.26 -5.33 -6.37
CA GLY A 96 -16.52 -4.78 -7.52
C GLY A 96 -15.76 -5.80 -8.37
N LEU A 97 -15.51 -7.01 -7.85
CA LEU A 97 -14.88 -8.13 -8.57
C LEU A 97 -15.78 -9.39 -8.59
N GLY A 98 -17.08 -9.26 -8.32
CA GLY A 98 -17.98 -10.41 -8.18
C GLY A 98 -17.61 -11.28 -6.98
N PHE A 99 -17.72 -12.61 -7.11
CA PHE A 99 -17.56 -13.53 -5.97
C PHE A 99 -16.16 -13.53 -5.33
N ILE A 100 -15.11 -13.10 -6.06
CA ILE A 100 -13.74 -12.97 -5.52
C ILE A 100 -13.53 -11.68 -4.72
N THR A 101 -14.50 -10.77 -4.69
CA THR A 101 -14.38 -9.47 -4.01
C THR A 101 -13.94 -9.63 -2.57
N ASN A 102 -14.65 -10.43 -1.79
CA ASN A 102 -14.37 -10.62 -0.35
C ASN A 102 -13.00 -11.24 -0.10
N PHE A 103 -12.56 -12.11 -1.02
CA PHE A 103 -11.23 -12.72 -0.95
C PHE A 103 -10.15 -11.64 -1.06
N VAL A 104 -10.18 -10.85 -2.14
CA VAL A 104 -9.19 -9.80 -2.43
C VAL A 104 -9.22 -8.68 -1.39
N THR A 105 -10.41 -8.21 -1.02
CA THR A 105 -10.57 -7.11 -0.06
C THR A 105 -10.20 -7.53 1.36
N GLY A 106 -10.36 -8.80 1.73
CA GLY A 106 -9.87 -9.35 2.99
C GLY A 106 -8.34 -9.23 3.13
N LEU A 107 -7.60 -9.65 2.10
CA LEU A 107 -6.14 -9.52 2.08
C LEU A 107 -5.69 -8.06 2.08
N ALA A 108 -6.32 -7.22 1.24
CA ALA A 108 -6.02 -5.80 1.19
C ALA A 108 -6.35 -5.08 2.51
N GLY A 109 -7.38 -5.51 3.24
CA GLY A 109 -7.71 -5.05 4.58
C GLY A 109 -6.63 -5.36 5.61
N MET A 110 -5.99 -6.54 5.52
CA MET A 110 -4.85 -6.88 6.37
C MET A 110 -3.66 -5.95 6.12
N TYR A 111 -3.39 -5.60 4.86
CA TYR A 111 -2.35 -4.62 4.52
C TYR A 111 -2.69 -3.21 5.01
N ALA A 112 -3.93 -2.76 4.81
CA ALA A 112 -4.38 -1.46 5.29
C ALA A 112 -4.19 -1.35 6.82
N PHE A 113 -4.62 -2.37 7.57
CA PHE A 113 -4.40 -2.45 9.00
C PHE A 113 -2.91 -2.44 9.36
N PHE A 114 -2.10 -3.25 8.68
CA PHE A 114 -0.66 -3.31 8.92
C PHE A 114 0.01 -1.94 8.74
N PHE A 115 -0.28 -1.22 7.66
CA PHE A 115 0.29 0.11 7.41
C PHE A 115 -0.22 1.15 8.41
N THR A 116 -1.48 1.09 8.81
CA THR A 116 -2.01 1.94 9.90
C THR A 116 -1.21 1.74 11.19
N VAL A 117 -1.02 0.48 11.62
CA VAL A 117 -0.26 0.19 12.84
C VAL A 117 1.21 0.57 12.69
N LEU A 118 1.85 0.24 11.56
CA LEU A 118 3.24 0.61 11.28
C LEU A 118 3.46 2.11 11.39
N GLY A 119 2.58 2.90 10.77
CA GLY A 119 2.65 4.36 10.80
C GLY A 119 2.53 4.92 12.22
N ILE A 120 1.62 4.38 13.04
CA ILE A 120 1.51 4.75 14.47
C ILE A 120 2.83 4.45 15.19
N LEU A 121 3.36 3.23 15.05
CA LEU A 121 4.60 2.85 15.73
C LEU A 121 5.78 3.74 15.32
N GLU A 122 5.84 4.19 14.07
CA GLU A 122 6.89 5.10 13.57
C GLU A 122 6.77 6.52 14.11
N ILE A 123 5.55 7.08 14.12
CA ILE A 123 5.27 8.42 14.66
C ILE A 123 5.67 8.51 16.14
N PHE A 124 5.32 7.48 16.91
CA PHE A 124 5.57 7.42 18.35
C PHE A 124 6.89 6.73 18.72
N SER A 125 7.66 6.26 17.72
CA SER A 125 8.93 5.55 17.92
C SER A 125 8.81 4.34 18.87
N LEU A 126 7.72 3.59 18.74
CA LEU A 126 7.39 2.41 19.54
C LEU A 126 8.06 1.14 18.98
N PRO A 127 8.28 0.11 19.82
CA PRO A 127 8.91 -1.14 19.37
C PRO A 127 8.04 -1.89 18.34
N LYS A 128 8.66 -2.30 17.23
CA LYS A 128 7.99 -2.95 16.09
C LYS A 128 8.05 -4.49 16.11
N LYS A 129 8.69 -5.08 17.12
CA LYS A 129 9.01 -6.53 17.14
C LYS A 129 7.78 -7.43 16.94
N SER A 130 6.68 -7.15 17.64
CA SER A 130 5.42 -7.91 17.51
C SER A 130 4.78 -7.72 16.13
N LEU A 131 4.82 -6.51 15.60
CA LEU A 131 4.34 -6.22 14.25
C LEU A 131 5.14 -6.98 13.19
N GLY A 132 6.43 -7.24 13.43
CA GLY A 132 7.26 -8.06 12.56
C GLY A 132 6.77 -9.51 12.43
N GLY A 133 6.25 -10.11 13.51
CA GLY A 133 5.61 -11.43 13.44
C GLY A 133 4.32 -11.41 12.62
N ILE A 134 3.51 -10.36 12.77
CA ILE A 134 2.29 -10.15 11.98
C ILE A 134 2.64 -9.97 10.49
N ALA A 135 3.72 -9.23 10.17
CA ALA A 135 4.17 -9.05 8.80
C ALA A 135 4.48 -10.38 8.10
N ILE A 136 5.21 -11.27 8.78
CA ILE A 136 5.54 -12.61 8.29
C ILE A 136 4.27 -13.42 8.03
N LEU A 137 3.33 -13.41 8.98
CA LEU A 137 2.04 -14.09 8.82
C LEU A 137 1.26 -13.58 7.60
N ILE A 138 1.16 -12.26 7.44
CA ILE A 138 0.53 -11.65 6.26
C ILE A 138 1.23 -12.12 4.99
N GLY A 139 2.58 -12.12 4.96
CA GLY A 139 3.34 -12.60 3.81
C GLY A 139 2.96 -14.03 3.41
N TRP A 140 2.91 -14.97 4.37
CA TRP A 140 2.52 -16.35 4.09
C TRP A 140 1.07 -16.50 3.62
N LEU A 141 0.15 -15.72 4.18
CA LEU A 141 -1.22 -15.66 3.68
C LEU A 141 -1.25 -15.15 2.23
N THR A 142 -0.46 -14.12 1.91
CA THR A 142 -0.31 -13.63 0.54
C THR A 142 0.22 -14.69 -0.41
N LEU A 143 1.15 -15.56 0.03
CA LEU A 143 1.61 -16.67 -0.79
C LEU A 143 0.51 -17.70 -1.05
N ALA A 144 -0.31 -18.02 -0.05
CA ALA A 144 -1.48 -18.90 -0.24
C ALA A 144 -2.45 -18.30 -1.27
N TYR A 145 -2.66 -16.99 -1.21
CA TYR A 145 -3.41 -16.24 -2.23
C TYR A 145 -2.74 -16.28 -3.61
N ALA A 146 -1.41 -16.21 -3.67
CA ALA A 146 -0.66 -16.32 -4.92
C ALA A 146 -0.97 -17.66 -5.62
N LEU A 147 -0.96 -18.77 -4.86
CA LEU A 147 -1.26 -20.10 -5.40
C LEU A 147 -2.68 -20.19 -5.96
N PHE A 148 -3.66 -19.55 -5.33
CA PHE A 148 -5.03 -19.45 -5.87
C PHE A 148 -5.04 -18.87 -7.30
N TRP A 149 -4.28 -17.80 -7.55
CA TRP A 149 -4.20 -17.17 -8.87
C TRP A 149 -3.55 -18.04 -9.96
N LEU A 150 -2.74 -19.03 -9.58
CA LEU A 150 -2.19 -20.00 -10.54
C LEU A 150 -3.19 -21.10 -10.91
N THR A 151 -4.13 -21.39 -10.02
CA THR A 151 -5.12 -22.47 -10.17
C THR A 151 -6.47 -22.00 -10.69
N TYR A 152 -6.73 -20.69 -10.68
CA TYR A 152 -7.98 -20.10 -11.15
C TYR A 152 -7.84 -19.62 -12.61
N ASP A 153 -8.63 -20.18 -13.51
CA ASP A 153 -8.60 -19.83 -14.93
C ASP A 153 -9.39 -18.54 -15.21
N LEU A 154 -8.87 -17.71 -16.12
CA LEU A 154 -9.57 -16.51 -16.60
C LEU A 154 -10.82 -16.89 -17.39
N PRO A 155 -11.92 -16.11 -17.28
CA PRO A 155 -13.12 -16.28 -18.12
C PRO A 155 -12.84 -16.21 -19.62
N ILE A 156 -11.72 -15.60 -20.01
CA ILE A 156 -11.30 -15.36 -21.40
C ILE A 156 -10.15 -16.29 -21.84
N GLY A 157 -9.79 -17.28 -21.00
CA GLY A 157 -8.62 -18.14 -21.19
C GLY A 157 -7.33 -17.49 -20.65
N GLY A 158 -6.47 -18.32 -20.04
CA GLY A 158 -5.18 -17.90 -19.46
C GLY A 158 -5.16 -17.93 -17.93
N ARG A 159 -3.95 -17.88 -17.35
CA ARG A 159 -3.72 -17.86 -15.90
C ARG A 159 -3.47 -16.44 -15.41
N TRP A 160 -3.84 -16.14 -14.17
CA TRP A 160 -3.57 -14.85 -13.52
C TRP A 160 -2.10 -14.70 -13.09
N VAL A 161 -1.16 -14.96 -14.01
CA VAL A 161 0.29 -15.02 -13.75
C VAL A 161 0.82 -13.68 -13.20
N TYR A 162 0.27 -12.57 -13.68
CA TYR A 162 0.63 -11.24 -13.19
C TYR A 162 0.17 -10.99 -11.74
N HIS A 163 -0.99 -11.52 -11.34
CA HIS A 163 -1.45 -11.38 -9.95
C HIS A 163 -0.68 -12.31 -9.01
N PHE A 164 -0.29 -13.49 -9.49
CA PHE A 164 0.68 -14.35 -8.80
C PHE A 164 2.00 -13.61 -8.58
N SER A 165 2.57 -12.96 -9.61
CA SER A 165 3.85 -12.28 -9.48
C SER A 165 3.78 -11.09 -8.51
N ILE A 166 2.69 -10.32 -8.50
CA ILE A 166 2.45 -9.29 -7.48
C ILE A 166 2.44 -9.92 -6.08
N ALA A 167 1.60 -10.95 -5.87
CA ALA A 167 1.47 -11.59 -4.57
C ALA A 167 2.80 -12.20 -4.09
N PHE A 168 3.61 -12.74 -5.00
CA PHE A 168 4.94 -13.25 -4.69
C PHE A 168 5.91 -12.15 -4.26
N VAL A 169 5.94 -11.00 -4.96
CA VAL A 169 6.74 -9.84 -4.56
C VAL A 169 6.36 -9.37 -3.15
N TRP A 170 5.06 -9.35 -2.85
CA TRP A 170 4.57 -8.99 -1.52
C TRP A 170 4.89 -10.02 -0.45
N PHE A 171 4.84 -11.32 -0.76
CA PHE A 171 5.32 -12.38 0.14
C PHE A 171 6.77 -12.12 0.55
N VAL A 172 7.65 -11.85 -0.42
CA VAL A 172 9.07 -11.55 -0.15
C VAL A 172 9.21 -10.27 0.66
N ALA A 173 8.57 -9.18 0.24
CA ALA A 173 8.67 -7.88 0.91
C ALA A 173 8.21 -7.94 2.37
N MET A 174 7.08 -8.60 2.64
CA MET A 174 6.53 -8.71 4.00
C MET A 174 7.38 -9.57 4.93
N ASN A 175 7.95 -10.67 4.42
CA ASN A 175 8.85 -11.51 5.21
C ASN A 175 10.14 -10.75 5.55
N LEU A 176 10.74 -10.05 4.58
CA LEU A 176 11.94 -9.25 4.83
C LEU A 176 11.67 -8.08 5.79
N ALA A 177 10.56 -7.37 5.60
CA ALA A 177 10.14 -6.31 6.52
C ALA A 177 9.90 -6.85 7.94
N GLY A 178 9.24 -8.01 8.05
CA GLY A 178 9.02 -8.67 9.33
C GLY A 178 10.30 -9.09 10.04
N LEU A 179 11.25 -9.68 9.31
CA LEU A 179 12.58 -10.01 9.82
C LEU A 179 13.37 -8.75 10.21
N LEU A 180 13.23 -7.66 9.47
CA LEU A 180 13.85 -6.38 9.82
C LEU A 180 13.30 -5.82 11.12
N MET A 181 11.97 -5.81 11.30
CA MET A 181 11.33 -5.36 12.55
C MET A 181 11.72 -6.20 13.77
N GLN A 182 12.22 -7.42 13.55
CA GLN A 182 12.78 -8.30 14.58
C GLN A 182 14.30 -8.14 14.77
N GLY A 183 14.96 -7.26 14.01
CA GLY A 183 16.40 -7.03 14.07
C GLY A 183 17.24 -8.11 13.37
N ARG A 184 16.65 -8.88 12.45
CA ARG A 184 17.26 -10.05 11.80
C ARG A 184 17.55 -9.85 10.31
N MET A 185 17.40 -8.64 9.80
CA MET A 185 17.55 -8.35 8.36
C MET A 185 18.33 -7.06 8.14
N ASN A 186 19.00 -6.98 7.00
CA ASN A 186 19.70 -5.77 6.56
C ASN A 186 18.70 -4.71 6.08
N GLU A 187 18.79 -3.50 6.64
CA GLU A 187 17.94 -2.36 6.27
C GLU A 187 18.01 -2.03 4.78
N LYS A 188 19.21 -1.96 4.19
CA LYS A 188 19.38 -1.60 2.78
C LYS A 188 18.74 -2.63 1.85
N LEU A 189 18.85 -3.91 2.18
CA LEU A 189 18.19 -4.97 1.40
C LEU A 189 16.67 -4.80 1.42
N VAL A 190 16.10 -4.55 2.59
CA VAL A 190 14.66 -4.29 2.73
C VAL A 190 14.26 -3.03 1.97
N GLY A 191 15.07 -1.96 2.07
CA GLY A 191 14.86 -0.71 1.32
C GLY A 191 14.75 -0.95 -0.18
N TRP A 192 15.71 -1.69 -0.77
CA TRP A 192 15.67 -2.05 -2.19
C TRP A 192 14.45 -2.88 -2.57
N VAL A 193 14.12 -3.91 -1.79
CA VAL A 193 12.97 -4.77 -2.08
C VAL A 193 11.65 -4.01 -1.98
N VAL A 194 11.50 -3.15 -0.97
CA VAL A 194 10.31 -2.32 -0.77
C VAL A 194 10.17 -1.29 -1.90
N THR A 195 11.27 -0.65 -2.31
CA THR A 195 11.28 0.26 -3.47
C THR A 195 10.91 -0.49 -4.76
N PHE A 196 11.48 -1.67 -4.98
CA PHE A 196 11.10 -2.51 -6.12
C PHE A 196 9.61 -2.89 -6.09
N ALA A 197 9.09 -3.31 -4.94
CA ALA A 197 7.68 -3.63 -4.77
C ALA A 197 6.79 -2.42 -5.08
N ALA A 198 7.19 -1.23 -4.63
CA ALA A 198 6.47 0.01 -4.92
C ALA A 198 6.36 0.29 -6.41
N LEU A 199 7.47 0.13 -7.14
CA LEU A 199 7.52 0.39 -8.58
C LEU A 199 6.73 -0.67 -9.36
N TYR A 200 7.00 -1.94 -9.07
CA TYR A 200 6.44 -3.08 -9.81
C TYR A 200 4.95 -3.27 -9.57
N THR A 201 4.50 -3.15 -8.31
CA THR A 201 3.11 -3.50 -7.94
C THR A 201 2.17 -2.30 -7.96
N PHE A 202 2.71 -1.07 -7.91
CA PHE A 202 1.89 0.14 -7.87
C PHE A 202 2.29 1.18 -8.92
N ALA A 203 3.49 1.76 -8.86
CA ALA A 203 3.78 2.96 -9.66
C ALA A 203 3.66 2.73 -11.17
N ILE A 204 4.27 1.64 -11.67
CA ILE A 204 4.21 1.29 -13.09
C ILE A 204 2.77 0.89 -13.49
N PRO A 205 2.07 0.01 -12.76
CA PRO A 205 0.65 -0.27 -13.04
C PRO A 205 -0.25 0.96 -13.02
N ALA A 206 -0.04 1.91 -12.09
CA ALA A 206 -0.83 3.14 -12.01
C ALA A 206 -0.67 3.99 -13.27
N ILE A 207 0.58 4.11 -13.76
CA ILE A 207 0.88 4.82 -15.01
C ILE A 207 0.17 4.14 -16.17
N LEU A 208 0.28 2.82 -16.29
CA LEU A 208 -0.31 2.06 -17.38
C LEU A 208 -1.85 2.12 -17.36
N TRP A 209 -2.48 2.04 -16.20
CA TRP A 209 -3.93 2.22 -16.04
C TRP A 209 -4.42 3.66 -16.28
N SER A 210 -3.54 4.64 -16.13
CA SER A 210 -3.86 6.04 -16.47
C SER A 210 -3.75 6.35 -17.97
N MET A 211 -3.22 5.43 -18.78
CA MET A 211 -3.11 5.61 -20.22
C MET A 211 -4.47 5.49 -20.93
N PRO A 212 -4.62 6.06 -22.14
CA PRO A 212 -5.82 5.88 -22.97
C PRO A 212 -6.15 4.41 -23.23
N LEU A 213 -7.43 4.12 -23.49
CA LEU A 213 -7.89 2.79 -23.91
C LEU A 213 -7.01 2.30 -25.07
N HIS A 214 -6.64 1.01 -25.06
CA HIS A 214 -5.70 0.36 -26.01
C HIS A 214 -4.20 0.61 -25.80
N MET A 215 -3.81 1.46 -24.84
CA MET A 215 -2.40 1.65 -24.44
C MET A 215 -2.11 1.10 -23.04
N GLN A 216 -3.09 0.48 -22.40
CA GLN A 216 -3.07 0.18 -20.97
C GLN A 216 -2.18 -1.00 -20.58
N GLY A 217 -1.52 -1.72 -21.51
CA GLY A 217 -0.75 -2.93 -21.19
C GLY A 217 -1.66 -4.12 -20.85
N PRO A 218 -1.10 -5.31 -20.54
CA PRO A 218 -1.85 -6.57 -20.44
C PRO A 218 -2.64 -6.75 -19.12
N PHE A 219 -3.17 -5.68 -18.53
CA PHE A 219 -3.93 -5.75 -17.27
C PHE A 219 -5.42 -5.99 -17.49
#